data_AF-A0A1E1WZU4-F1
#
_entry.id   AF-A0A1E1WZU4-F1
#
_cell.length_a   1.000
_cell.length_b   1.000
_cell.length_c   1.000
_cell.angle_alpha   90.00
_cell.angle_beta   90.00
_cell.angle_gamma   90.00
#
_symmetry.space_group_name_H-M   'P 1'
#
loop_
_entity.id
_entity.type
_entity.pdbx_description
1 polymer ?
#
loop_
_entity_poly.entity_id
_entity_poly.type
_entity_poly.pdbx_seq_one_letter_code
_entity_poly.pdbx_strand_id
1 'polypeptide(L)'
;LKNSVMASTQEVSSGVVYINKPGYAMEFIVGFTRPPLAISAPQLSFKCRIHGGSYDEMLPWPFRNKILLVLINQHDEASSRSFELNPAEAANADEAFKKPVSDQPNPKFGFSQVISIPLLENGRKGFLFQNCVIFKVVIPPVY
;
A
#
# COMPACT_ATOMS: atom_id res chain seq x y z
N LEU A 1 -37.37 4.92 5.58
CA LEU A 1 -36.77 3.99 6.58
C LEU A 1 -36.43 2.69 5.85
N LYS A 2 -35.25 2.53 5.27
CA LYS A 2 -34.04 1.92 5.89
C LYS A 2 -33.24 1.42 4.67
N ASN A 3 -31.96 1.60 4.44
CA ASN A 3 -30.85 2.15 5.19
C ASN A 3 -29.92 2.77 4.14
N SER A 4 -29.49 4.00 4.35
CA SER A 4 -28.24 4.52 3.82
C SER A 4 -27.10 3.69 4.42
N VAL A 5 -26.78 2.55 3.81
CA VAL A 5 -25.58 1.80 4.16
C VAL A 5 -24.42 2.57 3.54
N MET A 6 -23.69 3.28 4.40
CA MET A 6 -22.38 3.83 4.15
C MET A 6 -21.60 2.90 3.22
N ALA A 7 -21.09 3.44 2.10
CA ALA A 7 -20.17 2.73 1.24
C ALA A 7 -18.92 2.39 2.05
N SER A 8 -18.88 1.20 2.66
CA SER A 8 -17.70 0.72 3.35
C SER A 8 -16.68 0.40 2.26
N THR A 9 -15.66 1.24 2.11
CA THR A 9 -14.44 0.87 1.40
C THR A 9 -13.88 -0.35 2.11
N GLN A 10 -14.05 -1.54 1.52
CA GLN A 10 -13.49 -2.76 2.10
C GLN A 10 -11.98 -2.69 1.92
N GLU A 11 -11.29 -2.42 3.03
CA GLU A 11 -9.84 -2.44 3.14
C GLU A 11 -9.42 -3.68 3.93
N VAL A 12 -8.34 -4.32 3.50
CA VAL A 12 -7.65 -5.42 4.17
C VAL A 12 -6.28 -4.89 4.60
N SER A 13 -5.96 -5.06 5.88
CA SER A 13 -4.72 -4.60 6.48
C SER A 13 -3.80 -5.77 6.83
N SER A 14 -2.48 -5.57 6.70
CA SER A 14 -1.45 -6.48 7.20
C SER A 14 -1.32 -6.46 8.73
N GLY A 15 -1.95 -5.50 9.41
CA GLY A 15 -1.54 -5.09 10.74
C GLY A 15 -0.19 -4.36 10.73
N VAL A 16 0.29 -3.97 11.91
CA VAL A 16 1.58 -3.29 12.07
C VAL A 16 2.71 -4.32 12.03
N VAL A 17 3.67 -4.09 11.14
CA VAL A 17 4.87 -4.91 10.97
C VAL A 17 6.13 -4.04 11.01
N TYR A 18 7.21 -4.59 11.54
CA TYR A 18 8.52 -3.95 11.49
C TYR A 18 9.22 -4.33 10.18
N ILE A 19 9.62 -3.33 9.38
CA ILE A 19 10.25 -3.56 8.07
C ILE A 19 11.72 -4.01 8.19
N ASN A 20 12.32 -3.78 9.35
CA ASN A 20 13.63 -4.26 9.80
C ASN A 20 13.63 -4.35 11.34
N LYS A 21 14.61 -5.04 11.94
CA LYS A 21 14.80 -5.05 13.40
C LYS A 21 16.28 -4.77 13.73
N PRO A 22 16.61 -3.64 14.38
CA PRO A 22 15.72 -2.51 14.69
C PRO A 22 15.18 -1.82 13.42
N GLY A 23 14.00 -1.19 13.47
CA GLY A 23 13.35 -0.67 12.26
C GLY A 23 12.02 0.05 12.41
N TYR A 24 11.52 0.59 11.30
CA TYR A 24 10.27 1.35 11.25
C TYR A 24 9.05 0.42 11.38
N ALA A 25 8.06 0.84 12.15
CA ALA A 25 6.76 0.19 12.23
C ALA A 25 5.85 0.70 11.10
N MET A 26 5.39 -0.18 10.22
CA MET A 26 4.56 0.15 9.07
C MET A 26 3.35 -0.76 8.98
N GLU A 27 2.28 -0.27 8.36
CA GLU A 27 1.11 -1.06 8.00
C GLU A 27 0.86 -0.94 6.50
N PHE A 28 0.56 -2.07 5.87
CA PHE A 28 0.21 -2.19 4.46
C PHE A 28 -1.27 -2.50 4.33
N ILE A 29 -1.95 -1.77 3.45
CA ILE A 29 -3.41 -1.78 3.33
C ILE A 29 -3.76 -1.90 1.85
N VAL A 30 -4.58 -2.89 1.52
CA VAL A 30 -5.15 -3.07 0.18
C VAL A 30 -6.64 -2.78 0.26
N GLY A 31 -7.20 -2.07 -0.70
CA GLY A 31 -8.63 -1.79 -0.68
C GLY A 31 -9.21 -1.56 -2.06
N PHE A 32 -10.54 -1.65 -2.15
CA PHE A 32 -11.27 -1.37 -3.39
C PHE A 32 -11.70 0.09 -3.41
N THR A 33 -11.11 0.87 -4.29
CA THR A 33 -11.49 2.28 -4.45
C THR A 33 -12.62 2.39 -5.46
N ARG A 34 -13.66 3.14 -5.10
CA ARG A 34 -14.63 3.61 -6.09
C ARG A 34 -13.88 4.55 -7.04
N PRO A 35 -14.01 4.35 -8.36
CA PRO A 35 -13.25 5.17 -9.29
C PRO A 35 -13.80 6.61 -9.28
N PRO A 36 -12.94 7.63 -9.53
CA PRO A 36 -13.41 8.97 -9.83
C PRO A 36 -14.26 8.94 -11.11
N LEU A 37 -15.12 9.94 -11.34
CA LEU A 37 -16.02 10.00 -12.50
C LEU A 37 -15.32 9.83 -13.87
N ALA A 38 -14.01 10.07 -13.94
CA ALA A 38 -13.19 9.89 -15.14
C ALA A 38 -12.78 8.43 -15.45
N ILE A 39 -12.93 7.50 -14.50
CA ILE A 39 -12.56 6.09 -14.65
C ILE A 39 -13.83 5.26 -14.46
N SER A 40 -14.19 4.43 -15.44
CA SER A 40 -15.44 3.67 -15.38
C SER A 40 -15.34 2.40 -14.54
N ALA A 41 -14.15 1.82 -14.40
CA ALA A 41 -13.95 0.54 -13.74
C ALA A 41 -13.40 0.71 -12.30
N PRO A 42 -13.90 -0.05 -11.31
CA PRO A 42 -13.32 -0.14 -9.98
C PRO A 42 -11.84 -0.50 -10.02
N GLN A 43 -11.10 0.02 -9.05
CA GLN A 43 -9.65 -0.14 -8.97
C GLN A 43 -9.26 -0.79 -7.65
N LEU A 44 -8.24 -1.63 -7.70
CA LEU A 44 -7.53 -2.06 -6.50
C LEU A 44 -6.54 -0.96 -6.12
N SER A 45 -6.49 -0.65 -4.83
CA SER A 45 -5.58 0.34 -4.25
C SER A 45 -4.61 -0.33 -3.29
N PHE A 46 -3.45 0.29 -3.13
CA PHE A 46 -2.45 -0.10 -2.14
C PHE A 46 -2.02 1.15 -1.39
N LYS A 47 -2.06 1.07 -0.06
CA LYS A 47 -1.71 2.14 0.86
C LYS A 47 -0.76 1.62 1.92
N CYS A 48 0.07 2.52 2.41
CA CYS A 48 0.96 2.33 3.54
C CYS A 48 0.69 3.43 4.55
N ARG A 49 1.02 3.19 5.82
CA ARG A 49 1.21 4.25 6.81
C ARG A 49 2.28 3.86 7.81
N ILE A 50 2.95 4.85 8.36
CA ILE A 50 3.96 4.69 9.41
C ILE A 50 3.29 4.82 10.77
N HIS A 51 3.61 3.91 11.68
CA HIS A 51 3.15 3.90 13.07
C HIS A 51 4.29 4.25 14.01
N GLY A 52 3.96 4.70 15.21
CA GLY A 52 4.93 4.81 16.29
C GLY A 52 5.52 3.44 16.62
N GLY A 53 6.84 3.33 16.62
CA GLY A 53 7.60 2.11 16.85
C GLY A 53 8.54 2.22 18.05
N SER A 54 8.91 1.08 18.63
CA SER A 54 9.84 1.03 19.77
C SER A 54 11.27 1.48 19.44
N TYR A 55 11.59 1.64 18.16
CA TYR A 55 12.92 2.02 17.67
C TYR A 55 13.00 3.45 17.13
N ASP A 56 11.91 4.23 17.20
CA ASP A 56 11.80 5.52 16.51
C ASP A 56 12.86 6.56 16.91
N GLU A 57 13.36 6.50 18.15
CA GLU A 57 14.45 7.37 18.63
C GLU A 57 15.81 7.06 17.99
N MET A 58 15.99 5.85 17.45
CA MET A 58 17.25 5.38 16.86
C MET A 58 17.26 5.48 15.34
N LEU A 59 16.13 5.84 14.73
CA LEU A 59 15.95 5.84 13.28
C LEU A 59 16.07 7.25 12.70
N PRO A 60 16.57 7.39 11.47
CA PRO A 60 16.58 8.67 10.79
C PRO A 60 15.15 9.11 10.43
N TRP A 61 14.89 10.42 10.52
CA TRP A 61 13.61 11.01 10.13
C TRP A 61 13.83 12.25 9.26
N PRO A 62 12.94 12.53 8.27
CA PRO A 62 11.79 11.72 7.87
C PRO A 62 12.21 10.38 7.22
N PHE A 63 11.27 9.43 7.12
CA PHE A 63 11.48 8.18 6.38
C PHE A 63 11.76 8.46 4.90
N ARG A 64 12.86 7.91 4.36
CA ARG A 64 13.32 8.18 2.98
C ARG A 64 13.49 6.95 2.11
N ASN A 65 13.35 5.74 2.65
CA ASN A 65 13.56 4.53 1.86
C ASN A 65 12.48 4.42 0.78
N LYS A 66 12.90 4.09 -0.44
CA LYS A 66 11.96 3.73 -1.51
C LYS A 66 11.14 2.51 -1.09
N ILE A 67 9.89 2.46 -1.50
CA ILE A 67 9.02 1.30 -1.30
C ILE A 67 8.64 0.77 -2.68
N LEU A 68 8.99 -0.48 -2.94
CA LEU A 68 8.61 -1.19 -4.17
C LEU A 68 7.45 -2.12 -3.85
N LEU A 69 6.29 -1.87 -4.46
CA LEU A 69 5.16 -2.78 -4.47
C LEU A 69 5.24 -3.63 -5.73
N VAL A 70 5.14 -4.95 -5.60
CA VAL A 70 5.03 -5.88 -6.72
C VAL A 70 3.70 -6.62 -6.61
N LEU A 71 2.83 -6.43 -7.61
CA LEU A 71 1.67 -7.28 -7.85
C LEU A 71 2.14 -8.49 -8.66
N ILE A 72 2.20 -9.65 -7.99
CA ILE A 72 2.74 -10.87 -8.57
C ILE A 72 1.76 -11.46 -9.58
N ASN A 73 2.26 -11.76 -10.76
CA ASN A 73 1.58 -12.62 -11.71
C ASN A 73 1.90 -14.08 -11.37
N GLN A 74 0.88 -14.84 -11.00
CA GLN A 74 1.01 -16.21 -10.47
C GLN A 74 1.15 -17.27 -11.57
N HIS A 75 0.99 -16.90 -12.85
CA HIS A 75 1.26 -17.78 -13.99
C HIS A 75 2.67 -17.58 -14.55
N ASP A 76 3.16 -16.34 -14.55
CA ASP A 76 4.49 -15.97 -15.03
C ASP A 76 5.01 -14.77 -14.23
N GLU A 77 5.95 -15.01 -13.32
CA GLU A 77 6.49 -13.97 -12.44
C GLU A 77 7.15 -12.82 -13.23
N ALA A 78 7.71 -13.08 -14.41
CA ALA A 78 8.31 -12.04 -15.26
C ALA A 78 7.27 -11.02 -15.76
N SER A 79 5.99 -11.41 -15.81
CA SER A 79 4.85 -10.56 -16.17
C SER A 79 4.21 -9.85 -14.97
N SER A 80 4.86 -9.87 -13.80
CA SER A 80 4.44 -9.12 -12.61
C SER A 80 4.52 -7.60 -12.83
N ARG A 81 3.77 -6.84 -12.03
CA ARG A 81 3.76 -5.37 -12.11
C ARG A 81 4.39 -4.75 -10.89
N SER A 82 5.33 -3.83 -11.10
CA SER A 82 5.99 -3.09 -10.03
C SER A 82 5.54 -1.63 -9.98
N PHE A 83 5.42 -1.10 -8.77
CA PHE A 83 5.12 0.30 -8.50
C PHE A 83 6.15 0.81 -7.49
N GLU A 84 6.82 1.90 -7.84
CA GLU A 84 7.80 2.54 -6.96
C GLU A 84 7.16 3.74 -6.27
N LEU A 85 7.29 3.78 -4.95
CA LEU A 85 6.97 4.94 -4.15
C LEU A 85 8.26 5.54 -3.60
N ASN A 86 8.59 6.74 -4.05
CA ASN A 86 9.69 7.53 -3.53
C ASN A 86 9.17 8.56 -2.52
N PRO A 87 9.47 8.42 -1.21
CA PRO A 87 9.03 9.39 -0.21
C PRO A 87 9.45 10.84 -0.51
N ALA A 88 10.59 11.04 -1.17
CA ALA A 88 11.09 12.37 -1.51
C ALA A 88 10.27 13.09 -2.61
N GLU A 89 9.45 12.35 -3.37
CA GLU A 89 8.65 12.89 -4.48
C GLU A 89 7.17 12.98 -4.13
N ALA A 90 6.74 12.52 -2.95
CA ALA A 90 5.33 12.53 -2.58
C ALA A 90 4.87 13.94 -2.22
N ALA A 91 3.73 14.36 -2.76
CA ALA A 91 3.15 15.68 -2.50
C ALA A 91 2.85 15.94 -1.01
N ASN A 92 2.60 14.89 -0.23
CA ASN A 92 2.32 14.94 1.21
C ASN A 92 3.48 14.42 2.07
N ALA A 93 4.73 14.52 1.57
CA ALA A 93 5.90 13.93 2.20
C ALA A 93 6.11 14.39 3.65
N ASP A 94 5.96 15.69 3.91
CA ASP A 94 6.18 16.30 5.23
C ASP A 94 5.22 15.78 6.31
N GLU A 95 4.04 15.31 5.91
CA GLU A 95 3.03 14.77 6.83
C GLU A 95 3.10 13.25 6.93
N ALA A 96 3.29 12.56 5.81
CA ALA A 96 3.23 11.10 5.73
C ALA A 96 4.49 10.40 6.27
N PHE A 97 5.66 11.04 6.15
CA PHE A 97 6.95 10.42 6.43
C PHE A 97 7.70 11.00 7.63
N LYS A 98 7.14 12.00 8.32
CA LYS A 98 7.71 12.51 9.56
C LYS A 98 7.72 11.43 10.66
N LYS A 99 8.49 11.66 11.71
CA LYS A 99 8.41 10.87 12.93
C LYS A 99 6.98 10.90 13.49
N PRO A 100 6.32 9.74 13.70
CA PRO A 100 4.99 9.69 14.29
C PRO A 100 4.97 10.34 15.68
N VAL A 101 3.85 10.96 16.02
CA VAL A 101 3.57 11.38 17.39
C VAL A 101 3.03 10.16 18.14
N SER A 102 3.40 10.01 19.43
CA SER A 102 2.99 8.86 20.25
C SER A 102 1.51 8.55 20.07
N ASP A 103 1.19 7.26 19.87
CA ASP A 103 -0.16 6.71 19.77
C ASP A 103 -1.01 7.12 18.55
N GLN A 104 -0.43 7.81 17.56
CA GLN A 104 -1.12 8.15 16.31
C GLN A 104 -0.30 7.77 15.08
N PRO A 105 -0.86 6.99 14.13
CA PRO A 105 -0.20 6.74 12.87
C PRO A 105 -0.21 7.98 11.97
N ASN A 106 0.79 8.08 11.10
CA ASN A 106 0.80 9.11 10.06
C ASN A 106 -0.34 8.87 9.04
N PRO A 107 -0.67 9.90 8.22
CA PRO A 107 -1.60 9.75 7.10
C PRO A 107 -1.19 8.63 6.13
N LYS A 108 -2.20 7.98 5.53
CA LYS A 108 -1.98 6.95 4.51
C LYS A 108 -1.38 7.56 3.24
N PHE A 109 -0.44 6.84 2.62
CA PHE A 109 0.17 7.17 1.33
C PHE A 109 0.21 5.94 0.42
N GLY A 110 0.33 6.11 -0.89
CA GLY A 110 0.36 4.98 -1.84
C GLY A 110 -0.54 5.17 -3.05
N PHE A 111 -0.79 4.10 -3.79
CA PHE A 111 -1.45 4.09 -5.09
C PHE A 111 -2.97 3.90 -4.96
N SER A 112 -3.75 4.80 -5.55
CA SER A 112 -5.21 4.63 -5.67
C SER A 112 -5.61 3.70 -6.81
N GLN A 113 -4.68 3.41 -7.74
CA GLN A 113 -4.92 2.68 -8.99
C GLN A 113 -3.75 1.73 -9.28
N VAL A 114 -3.78 0.54 -8.68
CA VAL A 114 -2.77 -0.51 -8.93
C VAL A 114 -3.18 -1.34 -10.16
N ILE A 115 -4.43 -1.78 -10.19
CA ILE A 115 -4.99 -2.58 -11.28
C ILE A 115 -6.51 -2.43 -11.29
N SER A 116 -7.11 -2.40 -12.48
CA SER A 116 -8.57 -2.41 -12.59
C SER A 116 -9.11 -3.80 -12.27
N ILE A 117 -10.26 -3.87 -11.61
CA ILE A 117 -10.89 -5.14 -11.23
C ILE A 117 -11.15 -6.07 -12.43
N PRO A 118 -11.65 -5.58 -13.59
CA PRO A 118 -11.81 -6.44 -14.77
C PRO A 118 -10.49 -7.04 -15.29
N LEU A 119 -9.37 -6.34 -15.11
CA LEU A 119 -8.06 -6.85 -15.53
C LEU A 119 -7.48 -7.83 -14.52
N LEU A 120 -7.69 -7.57 -13.22
CA LEU A 120 -7.31 -8.46 -12.13
C LEU A 120 -8.02 -9.81 -12.24
N GLU A 121 -9.34 -9.79 -12.50
CA GLU A 121 -10.20 -10.98 -12.60
C GLU A 121 -10.03 -11.74 -13.93
N ASN A 122 -9.33 -11.17 -14.90
CA ASN A 122 -9.04 -11.86 -16.14
C ASN A 122 -8.04 -13.00 -15.90
N GLY A 123 -8.53 -14.23 -15.78
CA GLY A 123 -7.70 -15.41 -15.52
C GLY A 123 -6.58 -15.65 -16.54
N ARG A 124 -6.67 -15.12 -17.77
CA ARG A 124 -5.56 -15.18 -18.75
C ARG A 124 -4.38 -14.28 -18.38
N LYS A 125 -4.59 -13.32 -17.48
CA LYS A 125 -3.56 -12.38 -17.01
C LYS A 125 -2.81 -12.89 -15.76
N GLY A 126 -3.34 -13.87 -15.04
CA GLY A 126 -2.62 -14.56 -13.96
C GLY A 126 -2.44 -13.78 -12.64
N PHE A 127 -3.06 -12.60 -12.48
CA PHE A 127 -2.94 -11.83 -11.22
C PHE A 127 -3.84 -12.36 -10.10
N LEU A 128 -5.04 -12.82 -10.45
CA LEU A 128 -5.94 -13.54 -9.56
C LEU A 128 -5.90 -15.03 -9.92
N PHE A 129 -5.48 -15.87 -8.98
CA PHE A 129 -5.44 -17.31 -9.13
C PHE A 129 -6.01 -17.98 -7.88
N GLN A 130 -6.96 -18.90 -8.04
CA GLN A 130 -7.65 -19.59 -6.93
C GLN A 130 -8.16 -18.64 -5.83
N ASN A 131 -8.79 -17.53 -6.23
CA ASN A 131 -9.27 -16.47 -5.33
C ASN A 131 -8.18 -15.83 -4.44
N CYS A 132 -6.91 -15.91 -4.87
CA CYS A 132 -5.77 -15.33 -4.18
C CYS A 132 -5.09 -14.28 -5.06
N VAL A 133 -4.69 -13.17 -4.43
CA VAL A 133 -3.84 -12.12 -5.02
C VAL A 133 -2.61 -11.98 -4.14
N ILE A 134 -1.43 -11.90 -4.75
CA ILE A 134 -0.16 -11.81 -4.01
C ILE A 134 0.46 -10.44 -4.26
N PHE A 135 0.68 -9.72 -3.16
CA PHE A 135 1.50 -8.52 -3.13
C PHE A 135 2.80 -8.79 -2.40
N LYS A 136 3.92 -8.39 -3.01
CA LYS A 136 5.24 -8.38 -2.39
C LYS A 136 5.68 -6.93 -2.20
N VAL A 137 6.05 -6.57 -0.98
CA VAL A 137 6.61 -5.26 -0.67
C VAL A 137 8.11 -5.42 -0.44
N VAL A 138 8.92 -4.62 -1.11
CA VAL A 138 10.38 -4.59 -0.98
C VAL A 138 10.81 -3.18 -0.60
N ILE A 139 11.57 -3.06 0.48
CA ILE A 139 12.09 -1.78 0.97
C ILE A 139 13.62 -1.90 0.97
N PRO A 140 14.30 -1.45 -0.10
CA PRO A 140 15.75 -1.48 -0.12
C PRO A 140 16.35 -0.58 0.98
N PRO A 141 17.51 -0.96 1.55
CA PRO A 141 18.26 -0.06 2.41
C PRO A 141 18.73 1.17 1.62
N VAL A 142 18.76 2.32 2.29
CA VAL A 142 19.40 3.53 1.76
C VAL A 142 20.90 3.37 2.01
N TYR A 143 21.69 3.28 0.93
CA TYR A 143 23.16 3.31 0.99
C TYR A 143 23.67 4.74 0.87
#